data_AF-A0A497ANK0-F1
#
_entry.id   AF-A0A497ANK0-F1
#
_cell.length_a   1.000
_cell.length_b   1.000
_cell.length_c   1.000
_cell.angle_alpha   90.00
_cell.angle_beta   90.00
_cell.angle_gamma   90.00
#
_symmetry.space_group_name_H-M   'P 1'
#
loop_
_entity.id
_entity.type
_entity.pdbx_description
1 polymer ?
#
loop_
_entity_poly.entity_id
_entity_poly.type
_entity_poly.pdbx_seq_one_letter_code
_entity_poly.pdbx_strand_id
1 'polypeptide(L)'
;MGRMLNDWIETYLRYMQNTESATIFHRWVAMSVIAAVLRKKVKLSLGRINVYPNMYVVLVAPPGAARKSQAISFGIKFLSEIPDVILSADAVTPQALIQDLENSAVDEQMPDGSRFQHSSLTVTSKEFESFLGQKGDNTKMIVMLTDLFDAQEIPWKYRTKHTGTNVVPSVFLNVLAATTPESIASSLPSSAIGSGLTSRIIFVWATRRAKPVPIPVEDEEERELCRALKNDLYIISRIAGTYTFSPECRQRWIEWYNDYDRTAQLCPDPVFDGWYERKPLYLLKLAIVHAAARSNDLVVDWSHIEASLRDLEEVETQMHNVFKAVGRSLVAADVNLVVEIVKQRKWITERELMRLVWRDIDSKKFDNVMDTVLRQRLVKRVYNGPDGKPTGDIWYVYGG
;
A
#
# COMPACT_ATOMS: atom_id res chain seq x y z
N MET A 1 0.69 30.44 -16.91
CA MET A 1 0.37 29.27 -17.76
C MET A 1 -0.95 28.70 -17.29
N GLY A 2 -1.83 28.34 -18.22
CA GLY A 2 -3.12 27.71 -17.91
C GLY A 2 -3.03 26.18 -17.93
N ARG A 3 -4.07 25.51 -17.44
CA ARG A 3 -4.23 24.06 -17.57
C ARG A 3 -4.35 23.67 -19.04
N MET A 4 -3.76 22.54 -19.40
CA MET A 4 -3.81 21.94 -20.75
C MET A 4 -4.73 20.72 -20.81
N LEU A 5 -5.03 20.11 -19.66
CA LEU A 5 -5.75 18.85 -19.56
C LEU A 5 -7.12 19.03 -18.90
N ASN A 6 -8.11 18.25 -19.36
CA ASN A 6 -9.43 18.20 -18.72
C ASN A 6 -9.43 17.37 -17.44
N ASP A 7 -8.62 16.31 -17.40
CA ASP A 7 -8.46 15.43 -16.23
C ASP A 7 -7.05 14.85 -16.26
N TRP A 8 -6.24 15.19 -15.26
CA TRP A 8 -4.85 14.76 -15.17
C TRP A 8 -4.73 13.24 -14.99
N ILE A 9 -5.61 12.60 -14.20
CA ILE A 9 -5.54 11.17 -13.90
C ILE A 9 -5.84 10.36 -15.15
N GLU A 10 -6.93 10.67 -15.85
CA GLU A 10 -7.31 9.97 -17.08
C GLU A 10 -6.29 10.18 -18.21
N THR A 11 -5.65 11.34 -18.25
CA THR A 11 -4.56 11.61 -19.20
C THR A 11 -3.30 10.83 -18.84
N TYR A 12 -2.95 10.73 -17.56
CA TYR A 12 -1.83 9.90 -17.10
C TYR A 12 -2.05 8.42 -17.45
N LEU A 13 -3.27 7.91 -17.26
CA LEU A 13 -3.62 6.54 -17.64
C LEU A 13 -3.46 6.29 -19.14
N ARG A 14 -3.87 7.26 -19.98
CA ARG A 14 -3.65 7.21 -21.44
C ARG A 14 -2.17 7.19 -21.79
N TYR A 15 -1.38 8.09 -21.20
CA TYR A 15 0.06 8.14 -21.38
C TYR A 15 0.76 6.82 -20.95
N MET A 16 0.25 6.15 -19.91
CA MET A 16 0.81 4.88 -19.44
C MET A 16 0.33 3.65 -20.20
N GLN A 17 -0.52 3.79 -21.21
CA GLN A 17 -1.08 2.65 -21.95
C GLN A 17 0.01 1.81 -22.63
N ASN A 18 1.11 2.40 -23.07
CA ASN A 18 2.24 1.68 -23.69
C ASN A 18 3.25 1.15 -22.67
N THR A 19 2.79 0.70 -21.50
CA THR A 19 3.62 0.07 -20.47
C THR A 19 3.01 -1.24 -19.99
N GLU A 20 3.79 -2.07 -19.29
CA GLU A 20 3.31 -3.37 -18.82
C GLU A 20 2.57 -3.30 -17.48
N SER A 21 2.79 -2.26 -16.67
CA SER A 21 2.24 -2.23 -15.31
C SER A 21 0.72 -2.27 -15.30
N ALA A 22 0.13 -2.92 -14.28
CA ALA A 22 -1.33 -3.04 -14.20
C ALA A 22 -1.99 -1.65 -14.17
N THR A 23 -3.08 -1.46 -14.91
CA THR A 23 -3.75 -0.17 -15.03
C THR A 23 -4.20 0.39 -13.68
N ILE A 24 -4.70 -0.49 -12.79
CA ILE A 24 -5.09 -0.12 -11.42
C ILE A 24 -3.90 0.46 -10.64
N PHE A 25 -2.67 -0.05 -10.83
CA PHE A 25 -1.49 0.51 -10.19
C PHE A 25 -1.18 1.91 -10.70
N HIS A 26 -1.27 2.14 -12.00
CA HIS A 26 -1.08 3.48 -12.56
C HIS A 26 -2.13 4.47 -12.06
N ARG A 27 -3.38 4.03 -11.90
CA ARG A 27 -4.47 4.87 -11.37
C ARG A 27 -4.17 5.34 -9.94
N TRP A 28 -3.76 4.42 -9.07
CA TRP A 28 -3.42 4.73 -7.68
C TRP A 28 -2.09 5.48 -7.53
N VAL A 29 -1.12 5.23 -8.41
CA VAL A 29 0.11 6.04 -8.49
C VAL A 29 -0.25 7.48 -8.89
N ALA A 30 -1.09 7.68 -9.90
CA ALA A 30 -1.53 9.00 -10.34
C ALA A 30 -2.19 9.80 -9.20
N MET A 31 -3.13 9.17 -8.48
CA MET A 31 -3.80 9.80 -7.34
C MET A 31 -2.84 10.13 -6.20
N SER A 32 -1.89 9.24 -5.90
CA SER A 32 -0.86 9.48 -4.88
C SER A 32 0.11 10.60 -5.28
N VAL A 33 0.44 10.72 -6.57
CA VAL A 33 1.25 11.82 -7.12
C VAL A 33 0.55 13.16 -6.94
N ILE A 34 -0.75 13.25 -7.26
CA ILE A 34 -1.54 14.46 -7.03
C ILE A 34 -1.56 14.83 -5.55
N ALA A 35 -1.84 13.88 -4.66
CA ALA A 35 -1.83 14.13 -3.22
C ALA A 35 -0.45 14.61 -2.72
N ALA A 36 0.63 14.04 -3.22
CA ALA A 36 2.00 14.45 -2.89
C ALA A 36 2.29 15.90 -3.28
N VAL A 37 1.87 16.36 -4.47
CA VAL A 37 2.12 17.74 -4.92
C VAL A 37 1.20 18.77 -4.27
N LEU A 38 -0.02 18.37 -3.92
CA LEU A 38 -0.97 19.22 -3.20
C LEU A 38 -0.46 19.56 -1.79
N ARG A 39 0.28 18.63 -1.16
CA ARG A 39 0.87 18.79 0.17
C ARG A 39 -0.21 19.18 1.19
N LYS A 40 0.20 19.73 2.34
CA LYS A 40 -0.74 20.20 3.38
C LYS A 40 -1.41 21.55 3.07
N LYS A 41 -1.32 22.02 1.83
CA LYS A 41 -1.76 23.37 1.43
C LYS A 41 -3.23 23.46 1.10
N VAL A 42 -3.83 22.29 0.88
CA VAL A 42 -5.25 22.16 0.56
C VAL A 42 -5.95 21.31 1.60
N LYS A 43 -7.17 21.69 1.93
CA LYS A 43 -8.04 20.93 2.84
C LYS A 43 -9.49 21.05 2.42
N LEU A 44 -10.28 20.02 2.65
CA LEU A 44 -11.73 20.12 2.64
C LEU A 44 -12.21 20.42 4.07
N SER A 45 -12.90 21.54 4.26
CA SER A 45 -13.46 21.91 5.57
C SER A 45 -14.89 21.43 5.70
N LEU A 46 -15.14 20.60 6.72
CA LEU A 46 -16.47 20.16 7.15
C LEU A 46 -16.89 20.85 8.46
N GLY A 47 -16.46 22.11 8.63
CA GLY A 47 -16.65 22.86 9.86
C GLY A 47 -15.57 22.57 10.89
N ARG A 48 -15.82 21.64 11.82
CA ARG A 48 -14.85 21.28 12.89
C ARG A 48 -13.78 20.29 12.44
N ILE A 49 -13.94 19.70 11.26
CA ILE A 49 -13.07 18.66 10.72
C ILE A 49 -12.45 19.19 9.44
N ASN A 50 -11.12 19.11 9.35
CA ASN A 50 -10.37 19.38 8.13
C ASN A 50 -9.85 18.06 7.56
N VAL A 51 -10.16 17.79 6.30
CA VAL A 51 -9.70 16.59 5.60
C VAL A 51 -8.59 16.99 4.62
N TYR A 52 -7.45 16.32 4.73
CA TYR A 52 -6.28 16.51 3.87
C TYR A 52 -6.11 15.34 2.91
N PRO A 53 -5.62 15.54 1.67
CA PRO A 53 -5.53 14.49 0.66
C PRO A 53 -4.42 13.45 0.93
N ASN A 54 -3.73 13.50 2.08
CA ASN A 54 -2.64 12.57 2.39
C ASN A 54 -3.15 11.13 2.44
N MET A 55 -2.43 10.20 1.81
CA MET A 55 -2.84 8.80 1.75
C MET A 55 -1.64 7.86 1.81
N TYR A 56 -1.89 6.64 2.28
CA TYR A 56 -0.92 5.55 2.19
C TYR A 56 -1.44 4.54 1.18
N VAL A 57 -0.75 4.43 0.05
CA VAL A 57 -1.06 3.50 -1.03
C VAL A 57 0.03 2.45 -1.07
N VAL A 58 -0.36 1.17 -1.00
CA VAL A 58 0.56 0.04 -1.10
C VAL A 58 0.11 -0.87 -2.23
N LEU A 59 0.92 -0.95 -3.28
CA LEU A 59 0.69 -1.83 -4.43
C LEU A 59 1.12 -3.27 -4.08
N VAL A 60 0.18 -4.21 -4.14
CA VAL A 60 0.40 -5.60 -3.75
C VAL A 60 0.26 -6.50 -4.97
N ALA A 61 1.32 -7.26 -5.26
CA ALA A 61 1.30 -8.29 -6.28
C ALA A 61 2.34 -9.38 -5.96
N PRO A 62 2.10 -10.63 -6.42
CA PRO A 62 3.14 -11.64 -6.46
C PRO A 62 4.40 -11.12 -7.17
N PRO A 63 5.61 -11.59 -6.80
CA PRO A 63 6.86 -11.18 -7.44
C PRO A 63 6.78 -11.22 -8.97
N GLY A 64 7.17 -10.13 -9.62
CA GLY A 64 7.23 -10.02 -11.09
C GLY A 64 5.90 -9.93 -11.83
N ALA A 65 4.75 -10.23 -11.22
CA ALA A 65 3.50 -10.48 -11.95
C ALA A 65 2.84 -9.24 -12.58
N ALA A 66 2.84 -8.10 -11.87
CA ALA A 66 2.08 -6.90 -12.25
C ALA A 66 2.94 -5.61 -12.33
N ARG A 67 4.28 -5.75 -12.32
CA ARG A 67 5.26 -4.65 -12.46
C ARG A 67 5.07 -3.46 -11.50
N LYS A 68 4.62 -3.71 -10.27
CA LYS A 68 4.37 -2.72 -9.20
C LYS A 68 5.48 -1.66 -9.04
N SER A 69 6.75 -2.08 -8.97
CA SER A 69 7.88 -1.18 -8.75
C SER A 69 8.16 -0.27 -9.97
N GLN A 70 7.79 -0.72 -11.17
CA GLN A 70 7.88 0.08 -12.39
C GLN A 70 6.81 1.18 -12.41
N ALA A 71 5.56 0.86 -12.05
CA ALA A 71 4.49 1.85 -11.90
C ALA A 71 4.88 2.99 -10.94
N ILE A 72 5.42 2.65 -9.76
CA ILE A 72 5.93 3.65 -8.81
C ILE A 72 7.05 4.48 -9.42
N SER A 73 7.99 3.85 -10.13
CA SER A 73 9.11 4.56 -10.76
C SER A 73 8.65 5.60 -11.79
N PHE A 74 7.57 5.31 -12.53
CA PHE A 74 6.99 6.28 -13.46
C PHE A 74 6.38 7.48 -12.75
N GLY A 75 5.62 7.26 -11.67
CA GLY A 75 5.07 8.35 -10.86
C GLY A 75 6.15 9.22 -10.19
N ILE A 76 7.21 8.61 -9.67
CA ILE A 76 8.33 9.33 -9.03
C ILE A 76 8.99 10.31 -10.00
N LYS A 77 9.14 9.96 -11.28
CA LYS A 77 9.73 10.86 -12.29
C LYS A 77 8.96 12.18 -12.38
N PHE A 78 7.63 12.13 -12.32
CA PHE A 78 6.81 13.35 -12.28
C PHE A 78 7.03 14.14 -10.98
N LEU A 79 7.10 13.48 -9.83
CA LEU A 79 7.33 14.16 -8.54
C LEU A 79 8.70 14.82 -8.47
N SER A 80 9.75 14.18 -9.00
CA SER A 80 11.11 14.72 -9.00
C SER A 80 11.27 16.01 -9.80
N GLU A 81 10.33 16.30 -10.69
CA GLU A 81 10.32 17.54 -11.49
C GLU A 81 9.58 18.70 -10.79
N ILE A 82 8.96 18.45 -9.63
CA ILE A 82 8.30 19.47 -8.81
C ILE A 82 9.24 19.90 -7.67
N PRO A 83 9.82 21.11 -7.72
CA PRO A 83 10.90 21.50 -6.80
C PRO A 83 10.55 21.47 -5.30
N ASP A 84 9.28 21.70 -4.96
CA ASP A 84 8.84 21.83 -3.57
C ASP A 84 8.34 20.51 -2.96
N VAL A 85 8.38 19.42 -3.72
CA VAL A 85 8.03 18.09 -3.22
C VAL A 85 9.28 17.44 -2.65
N ILE A 86 9.23 17.13 -1.36
CA ILE A 86 10.31 16.46 -0.66
C ILE A 86 10.03 14.95 -0.65
N LEU A 87 10.95 14.20 -1.25
CA LEU A 87 10.92 12.74 -1.26
C LEU A 87 11.87 12.21 -0.19
N SER A 88 11.38 11.29 0.65
CA SER A 88 12.23 10.56 1.61
C SER A 88 12.95 9.39 0.92
N ALA A 89 13.97 8.85 1.58
CA ALA A 89 14.71 7.69 1.08
C ALA A 89 13.87 6.38 1.12
N ASP A 90 14.28 5.40 0.31
CA ASP A 90 13.57 4.11 0.17
C ASP A 90 13.53 3.27 1.47
N ALA A 91 14.49 3.47 2.38
CA ALA A 91 14.60 2.82 3.68
C ALA A 91 15.07 3.82 4.73
N VAL A 92 14.27 4.02 5.78
CA VAL A 92 14.47 5.08 6.75
C VAL A 92 14.13 4.56 8.14
N THR A 93 15.00 4.81 9.12
CA THR A 93 14.71 4.48 10.52
C THR A 93 13.64 5.45 11.06
N PRO A 94 12.86 5.07 12.08
CA PRO A 94 11.88 5.99 12.67
C PRO A 94 12.46 7.36 13.05
N GLN A 95 13.70 7.41 13.54
CA GLN A 95 14.39 8.64 13.90
C GLN A 95 14.75 9.49 12.68
N ALA A 96 15.26 8.85 11.62
CA ALA A 96 15.56 9.55 10.37
C ALA A 96 14.29 10.09 9.70
N LEU A 97 13.16 9.38 9.78
CA LEU A 97 11.89 9.85 9.24
C LEU A 97 11.39 11.11 9.96
N ILE A 98 11.56 11.16 11.29
CA ILE A 98 11.24 12.37 12.07
C ILE A 98 12.14 13.53 11.66
N GLN A 99 13.43 13.28 11.46
CA GLN A 99 14.37 14.31 11.03
C GLN A 99 14.03 14.84 9.64
N ASP A 100 13.68 13.97 8.70
CA ASP A 100 13.21 14.36 7.36
C ASP A 100 11.95 15.22 7.44
N LEU A 101 10.99 14.85 8.29
CA LEU A 101 9.78 15.64 8.53
C LEU A 101 10.08 17.02 9.11
N GLU A 102 10.97 17.10 10.10
CA GLU A 102 11.39 18.38 10.69
C GLU A 102 12.10 19.26 9.66
N ASN A 103 13.02 18.68 8.88
CA ASN A 103 13.74 19.39 7.82
C ASN A 103 12.82 19.79 6.65
N SER A 104 11.67 19.12 6.48
CA SER A 104 10.67 19.46 5.46
C SER A 104 9.76 20.62 5.82
N ALA A 105 9.93 21.23 6.99
CA ALA A 105 9.13 22.36 7.43
C ALA A 105 9.31 23.57 6.49
N VAL A 106 8.20 24.05 5.94
CA VAL A 106 8.15 25.22 5.06
C VAL A 106 7.03 26.17 5.47
N ASP A 107 7.27 27.46 5.31
CA ASP A 107 6.25 28.51 5.44
C ASP A 107 5.59 28.75 4.08
N GLU A 108 4.36 28.28 3.91
CA GLU A 108 3.61 28.53 2.69
C GLU A 108 2.74 29.79 2.84
N GLN A 109 2.75 30.67 1.84
CA GLN A 109 1.85 31.81 1.78
C GLN A 109 0.49 31.38 1.21
N MET A 110 -0.56 31.51 2.01
CA MET A 110 -1.91 31.13 1.62
C MET A 110 -2.59 32.24 0.80
N PRO A 111 -3.62 31.92 0.00
CA PRO A 111 -4.32 32.91 -0.83
C PRO A 111 -4.98 34.05 -0.04
N ASP A 112 -5.31 33.82 1.23
CA ASP A 112 -5.88 34.83 2.14
C ASP A 112 -4.81 35.76 2.75
N GLY A 113 -3.54 35.61 2.36
CA GLY A 113 -2.40 36.36 2.87
C GLY A 113 -1.82 35.83 4.18
N SER A 114 -2.44 34.82 4.80
CA SER A 114 -1.88 34.16 5.98
C SER A 114 -0.65 33.32 5.64
N ARG A 115 0.19 33.05 6.63
CA ARG A 115 1.29 32.08 6.53
C ARG A 115 0.88 30.79 7.20
N PHE A 116 1.03 29.68 6.51
CA PHE A 116 0.79 28.35 7.04
C PHE A 116 2.07 27.54 7.02
N GLN A 117 2.61 27.27 8.22
CA GLN A 117 3.79 26.44 8.37
C GLN A 117 3.40 24.97 8.38
N HIS A 118 3.98 24.16 7.49
CA HIS A 118 3.72 22.73 7.45
C HIS A 118 4.95 21.92 7.06
N SER A 119 4.94 20.64 7.41
CA SER A 119 5.95 19.66 7.05
C SER A 119 5.30 18.60 6.18
N SER A 120 5.57 18.63 4.88
CA SER A 120 5.03 17.68 3.92
C SER A 120 6.12 16.80 3.36
N LEU A 121 5.97 15.50 3.57
CA LEU A 121 6.92 14.48 3.12
C LEU A 121 6.18 13.41 2.33
N THR A 122 6.78 13.00 1.21
CA THR A 122 6.33 11.83 0.46
C THR A 122 7.36 10.72 0.58
N VAL A 123 6.95 9.59 1.14
CA VAL A 123 7.76 8.38 1.19
C VAL A 123 7.41 7.53 -0.02
N THR A 124 8.43 7.12 -0.75
CA THR A 124 8.29 6.13 -1.81
C THR A 124 9.13 4.91 -1.49
N SER A 125 8.58 3.71 -1.63
CA SER A 125 9.35 2.50 -1.39
C SER A 125 8.93 1.37 -2.31
N LYS A 126 9.88 0.82 -3.07
CA LYS A 126 9.60 -0.31 -3.96
C LYS A 126 9.39 -1.62 -3.21
N GLU A 127 9.79 -1.67 -1.95
CA GLU A 127 9.65 -2.81 -1.05
C GLU A 127 9.21 -2.33 0.35
N PHE A 128 7.92 -2.37 0.63
CA PHE A 128 7.33 -1.79 1.85
C PHE A 128 7.93 -2.34 3.15
N GLU A 129 8.39 -3.60 3.14
CA GLU A 129 9.10 -4.22 4.26
C GLU A 129 10.42 -3.52 4.59
N SER A 130 11.15 -2.96 3.61
CA SER A 130 12.39 -2.21 3.87
C SER A 130 12.12 -0.88 4.58
N PHE A 131 10.95 -0.29 4.34
CA PHE A 131 10.52 0.94 5.00
C PHE A 131 9.96 0.68 6.39
N LEU A 132 9.11 -0.35 6.56
CA LEU A 132 8.56 -0.70 7.87
C LEU A 132 9.62 -1.30 8.80
N GLY A 133 10.50 -2.15 8.26
CA GLY A 133 11.35 -3.06 9.01
C GLY A 133 10.69 -4.41 9.27
N GLN A 134 11.48 -5.35 9.81
CA GLN A 134 11.03 -6.70 10.12
C GLN A 134 10.12 -6.74 11.37
N LYS A 135 9.28 -7.78 11.43
CA LYS A 135 8.38 -8.01 12.56
C LYS A 135 9.15 -8.14 13.88
N GLY A 136 8.70 -7.39 14.89
CA GLY A 136 9.36 -7.27 16.19
C GLY A 136 10.04 -5.91 16.35
N ASP A 137 10.84 -5.51 15.36
CA ASP A 137 11.59 -4.25 15.40
C ASP A 137 10.79 -3.05 14.84
N ASN A 138 9.81 -3.33 13.98
CA ASN A 138 9.01 -2.30 13.30
C ASN A 138 7.86 -1.70 14.11
N THR A 139 7.62 -2.15 15.34
CA THR A 139 6.49 -1.68 16.16
C THR A 139 6.46 -0.15 16.30
N LYS A 140 7.62 0.48 16.50
CA LYS A 140 7.72 1.95 16.61
C LYS A 140 7.34 2.65 15.31
N MET A 141 7.75 2.11 14.17
CA MET A 141 7.39 2.65 12.85
C MET A 141 5.88 2.54 12.61
N ILE A 142 5.29 1.39 12.92
CA ILE A 142 3.84 1.16 12.74
C ILE A 142 3.01 2.15 13.55
N VAL A 143 3.35 2.36 14.84
CA VAL A 143 2.67 3.33 15.71
C VAL A 143 2.83 4.75 15.17
N MET A 144 4.05 5.12 14.76
CA MET A 144 4.33 6.44 14.20
C MET A 144 3.50 6.71 12.94
N LEU A 145 3.54 5.81 11.95
CA LEU A 145 2.76 5.97 10.72
C LEU A 145 1.26 6.06 10.98
N THR A 146 0.76 5.33 11.99
CA THR A 146 -0.64 5.39 12.42
C THR A 146 -1.02 6.78 12.93
N ASP A 147 -0.16 7.40 13.75
CA ASP A 147 -0.38 8.72 14.34
C ASP A 147 -0.26 9.84 13.28
N LEU A 148 0.74 9.75 12.39
CA LEU A 148 0.97 10.74 11.34
C LEU A 148 -0.13 10.74 10.25
N PHE A 149 -0.91 9.67 10.13
CA PHE A 149 -1.96 9.56 9.11
C PHE A 149 -3.07 10.60 9.25
N ASP A 150 -3.41 10.98 10.48
CA ASP A 150 -4.50 11.91 10.76
C ASP A 150 -4.14 13.36 10.38
N ALA A 151 -2.89 13.61 9.98
CA ALA A 151 -2.38 14.89 9.47
C ALA A 151 -2.77 16.07 10.36
N GLN A 152 -2.58 15.93 11.67
CA GLN A 152 -2.98 16.93 12.66
C GLN A 152 -2.30 18.29 12.41
N GLU A 153 -3.06 19.37 12.56
CA GLU A 153 -2.55 20.75 12.39
C GLU A 153 -1.72 21.24 13.58
N ILE A 154 -1.83 20.56 14.73
CA ILE A 154 -1.06 20.89 15.91
C ILE A 154 0.39 20.39 15.80
N PRO A 155 1.35 21.08 16.44
CA PRO A 155 2.73 20.63 16.47
C PRO A 155 2.87 19.23 17.05
N TRP A 156 3.38 18.32 16.23
CA TRP A 156 3.71 16.95 16.61
C TRP A 156 5.05 16.94 17.33
N LYS A 157 5.07 16.47 18.57
CA LYS A 157 6.25 16.51 19.45
C LYS A 157 6.75 15.11 19.73
N TYR A 158 8.01 14.86 19.42
CA TYR A 158 8.68 13.61 19.78
C TYR A 158 9.82 13.89 20.74
N ARG A 159 9.81 13.19 21.89
CA ARG A 159 10.83 13.35 22.93
C ARG A 159 11.59 12.04 23.10
N THR A 160 12.91 12.14 23.02
CA THR A 160 13.80 11.04 23.39
C THR A 160 14.58 11.40 24.65
N LYS A 161 14.96 10.38 25.43
CA LYS A 161 15.63 10.56 26.72
C LYS A 161 17.02 11.23 26.60
N HIS A 162 17.66 11.17 25.43
CA HIS A 162 19.06 11.56 25.24
C HIS A 162 19.32 12.58 24.11
N THR A 163 18.39 12.81 23.18
CA THR A 163 18.67 13.54 21.92
C THR A 163 17.87 14.84 21.76
N GLY A 164 17.16 15.28 22.81
CA GLY A 164 16.32 16.50 22.77
C GLY A 164 14.87 16.25 22.34
N THR A 165 14.16 17.32 22.00
CA THR A 165 12.76 17.30 21.54
C THR A 165 12.70 17.70 20.07
N ASN A 166 12.25 16.82 19.18
CA ASN A 166 11.89 17.18 17.81
C ASN A 166 10.47 17.76 17.80
N VAL A 167 10.26 18.85 17.07
CA VAL A 167 8.95 19.49 16.94
C VAL A 167 8.63 19.69 15.46
N VAL A 168 7.63 18.96 14.98
CA VAL A 168 7.15 19.08 13.60
C VAL A 168 5.88 19.93 13.60
N PRO A 169 5.82 21.09 12.93
CA PRO A 169 4.76 22.09 13.13
C PRO A 169 3.36 21.60 12.74
N SER A 170 3.24 20.97 11.58
CA SER A 170 1.95 20.47 11.05
C SER A 170 2.24 19.38 10.03
N VAL A 171 1.98 18.12 10.40
CA VAL A 171 2.47 16.96 9.62
C VAL A 171 1.56 16.64 8.44
N PHE A 172 2.15 16.34 7.29
CA PHE A 172 1.50 15.69 6.17
C PHE A 172 2.45 14.61 5.64
N LEU A 173 2.02 13.35 5.76
CA LEU A 173 2.77 12.21 5.25
C LEU A 173 1.96 11.52 4.15
N ASN A 174 2.54 11.43 2.96
CA ASN A 174 2.02 10.63 1.87
C ASN A 174 2.96 9.43 1.68
N VAL A 175 2.40 8.23 1.47
CA VAL A 175 3.19 7.01 1.29
C VAL A 175 2.74 6.32 0.01
N LEU A 176 3.69 6.04 -0.88
CA LEU A 176 3.50 5.23 -2.06
C LEU A 176 4.49 4.08 -2.04
N ALA A 177 4.02 2.89 -1.71
CA ALA A 177 4.89 1.72 -1.63
C ALA A 177 4.41 0.53 -2.46
N ALA A 178 5.29 -0.44 -2.65
CA ALA A 178 5.00 -1.72 -3.29
C ALA A 178 5.43 -2.86 -2.38
N THR A 179 4.73 -3.99 -2.43
CA THR A 179 5.05 -5.16 -1.61
C THR A 179 4.53 -6.45 -2.23
N THR A 180 4.84 -7.57 -1.58
CA THR A 180 4.31 -8.90 -1.88
C THR A 180 3.41 -9.37 -0.74
N PRO A 181 2.47 -10.30 -1.00
CA PRO A 181 1.68 -10.92 0.06
C PRO A 181 2.57 -11.54 1.15
N GLU A 182 3.68 -12.17 0.74
CA GLU A 182 4.64 -12.81 1.62
C GLU A 182 5.37 -11.78 2.49
N SER A 183 5.82 -10.66 1.92
CA SER A 183 6.45 -9.56 2.67
C SER A 183 5.49 -8.88 3.64
N ILE A 184 4.19 -8.80 3.30
CA ILE A 184 3.17 -8.34 4.26
C ILE A 184 3.11 -9.29 5.46
N ALA A 185 3.12 -10.60 5.23
CA ALA A 185 3.07 -11.60 6.29
C ALA A 185 4.34 -11.65 7.15
N SER A 186 5.51 -11.35 6.58
CA SER A 186 6.79 -11.29 7.32
C SER A 186 6.96 -9.99 8.11
N SER A 187 6.41 -8.87 7.63
CA SER A 187 6.57 -7.55 8.27
C SER A 187 5.46 -7.23 9.27
N LEU A 188 4.19 -7.52 8.97
CA LEU A 188 3.09 -7.09 9.82
C LEU A 188 2.73 -8.16 10.88
N PRO A 189 2.63 -7.79 12.16
CA PRO A 189 2.11 -8.71 13.18
C PRO A 189 0.62 -8.95 12.94
N SER A 190 0.14 -10.16 13.28
CA SER A 190 -1.28 -10.53 13.11
C SER A 190 -2.22 -9.61 13.88
N SER A 191 -1.76 -9.03 15.00
CA SER A 191 -2.52 -8.04 15.77
C SER A 191 -2.68 -6.69 15.07
N ALA A 192 -1.79 -6.33 14.14
CA ALA A 192 -1.88 -5.08 13.38
C ALA A 192 -2.75 -5.21 12.12
N ILE A 193 -3.27 -6.39 11.83
CA ILE A 193 -4.10 -6.65 10.65
C ILE A 193 -5.55 -6.34 11.00
N GLY A 194 -6.18 -5.54 10.13
CA GLY A 194 -7.53 -5.03 10.30
C GLY A 194 -7.71 -3.91 11.32
N SER A 195 -6.63 -3.52 12.01
CA SER A 195 -6.64 -2.42 12.97
C SER A 195 -5.40 -1.52 12.83
N GLY A 196 -5.42 -0.35 13.45
CA GLY A 196 -4.25 0.55 13.46
C GLY A 196 -3.81 1.00 12.07
N LEU A 197 -2.58 0.63 11.68
CA LEU A 197 -1.96 1.05 10.42
C LEU A 197 -2.60 0.40 9.19
N THR A 198 -2.92 -0.90 9.21
CA THR A 198 -3.41 -1.60 8.00
C THR A 198 -4.74 -1.06 7.52
N SER A 199 -5.61 -0.67 8.45
CA SER A 199 -6.88 0.02 8.13
C SER A 199 -6.69 1.42 7.53
N ARG A 200 -5.49 2.01 7.65
CA ARG A 200 -5.11 3.32 7.10
C ARG A 200 -4.31 3.21 5.79
N ILE A 201 -4.17 2.00 5.24
CA ILE A 201 -3.48 1.76 3.99
C ILE A 201 -4.49 1.30 2.94
N ILE A 202 -4.42 1.90 1.77
CA ILE A 202 -5.12 1.46 0.56
C ILE A 202 -4.25 0.39 -0.09
N PHE A 203 -4.58 -0.88 0.15
CA PHE A 203 -3.88 -2.01 -0.46
C PHE A 203 -4.46 -2.30 -1.85
N VAL A 204 -3.70 -1.96 -2.89
CA VAL A 204 -4.14 -2.12 -4.27
C VAL A 204 -3.61 -3.45 -4.80
N TRP A 205 -4.50 -4.38 -5.10
CA TRP A 205 -4.12 -5.73 -5.56
C TRP A 205 -4.13 -5.85 -7.09
N ALA A 206 -3.10 -6.50 -7.66
CA ALA A 206 -3.16 -7.00 -9.03
C ALA A 206 -2.34 -8.30 -9.21
N THR A 207 -2.82 -9.21 -10.05
CA THR A 207 -2.14 -10.49 -10.35
C THR A 207 -1.49 -10.54 -11.73
N ARG A 208 -1.80 -9.61 -12.63
CA ARG A 208 -1.34 -9.63 -14.01
C ARG A 208 -0.92 -8.23 -14.47
N ARG A 209 0.08 -8.18 -15.34
CA ARG A 209 0.40 -7.03 -16.18
C ARG A 209 -0.78 -6.69 -17.10
N ALA A 210 -0.92 -5.42 -17.47
CA ALA A 210 -2.01 -4.95 -18.32
C ALA A 210 -1.94 -5.58 -19.73
N LYS A 211 -0.79 -5.43 -20.39
CA LYS A 211 -0.47 -6.07 -21.67
C LYS A 211 1.05 -6.31 -21.78
N PRO A 212 1.51 -7.27 -22.60
CA PRO A 212 2.92 -7.37 -22.92
C PRO A 212 3.37 -6.17 -23.76
N VAL A 213 4.40 -5.47 -23.33
CA VAL A 213 5.05 -4.38 -24.08
C VAL A 213 6.55 -4.62 -24.03
N PRO A 214 7.14 -5.22 -25.08
CA PRO A 214 8.55 -5.61 -25.06
C PRO A 214 9.50 -4.41 -25.13
N ILE A 215 9.11 -3.34 -25.83
CA ILE A 215 9.91 -2.11 -25.99
C ILE A 215 8.97 -0.90 -25.85
N PRO A 216 8.88 -0.27 -24.66
CA PRO A 216 8.02 0.88 -24.43
C PRO A 216 8.70 2.15 -24.94
N VAL A 217 8.72 2.36 -26.26
CA VAL A 217 9.22 3.60 -26.87
C VAL A 217 8.12 4.64 -26.85
N GLU A 218 8.42 5.82 -26.31
CA GLU A 218 7.53 6.99 -26.36
C GLU A 218 7.43 7.54 -27.79
N ASP A 219 6.22 7.49 -28.35
CA ASP A 219 5.89 8.16 -29.61
C ASP A 219 5.68 9.69 -29.42
N GLU A 220 5.39 10.43 -30.50
CA GLU A 220 5.25 11.89 -30.39
C GLU A 220 3.98 12.31 -29.63
N GLU A 221 2.89 11.55 -29.74
CA GLU A 221 1.67 11.83 -28.98
C GLU A 221 1.93 11.64 -27.48
N GLU A 222 2.61 10.55 -27.10
CA GLU A 222 3.01 10.27 -25.72
C GLU A 222 3.94 11.36 -25.16
N ARG A 223 4.87 11.89 -25.97
CA ARG A 223 5.71 13.03 -25.56
C ARG A 223 4.92 14.30 -25.35
N GLU A 224 3.94 14.59 -26.20
CA GLU A 224 3.04 15.74 -26.03
C GLU A 224 2.20 15.61 -24.75
N LEU A 225 1.63 14.42 -24.51
CA LEU A 225 0.92 14.10 -23.27
C LEU A 225 1.84 14.28 -22.06
N CYS A 226 3.08 13.79 -22.12
CA CYS A 226 4.06 13.93 -21.06
C CYS A 226 4.37 15.41 -20.74
N ARG A 227 4.57 16.26 -21.77
CA ARG A 227 4.77 17.71 -21.60
C ARG A 227 3.55 18.36 -20.94
N ALA A 228 2.33 18.04 -21.40
CA ALA A 228 1.09 18.58 -20.84
C ALA A 228 0.86 18.13 -19.39
N LEU A 229 1.12 16.86 -19.08
CA LEU A 229 1.03 16.30 -17.73
C LEU A 229 1.98 17.01 -16.76
N LYS A 230 3.21 17.28 -17.18
CA LYS A 230 4.20 18.02 -16.37
C LYS A 230 3.78 19.46 -16.10
N ASN A 231 3.34 20.17 -17.14
CA ASN A 231 2.82 21.54 -17.00
C ASN A 231 1.66 21.58 -16.01
N ASP A 232 0.68 20.72 -16.18
CA ASP A 232 -0.51 20.71 -15.33
C ASP A 232 -0.19 20.24 -13.92
N LEU A 233 0.73 19.28 -13.72
CA LEU A 233 1.17 18.88 -12.39
C LEU A 233 1.86 20.02 -11.64
N TYR A 234 2.66 20.83 -12.34
CA TYR A 234 3.24 22.05 -11.77
C TYR A 234 2.17 23.07 -11.39
N ILE A 235 1.07 23.18 -12.14
CA ILE A 235 -0.06 24.04 -11.77
C ILE A 235 -0.81 23.47 -10.56
N ILE A 236 -1.06 22.15 -10.52
CA ILE A 236 -1.67 21.45 -9.37
C ILE A 236 -0.85 21.71 -8.11
N SER A 237 0.48 21.63 -8.20
CA SER A 237 1.37 21.84 -7.05
C SER A 237 1.31 23.25 -6.47
N ARG A 238 0.67 24.21 -7.16
CA ARG A 238 0.47 25.59 -6.71
C ARG A 238 -0.91 25.83 -6.10
N ILE A 239 -1.84 24.88 -6.21
CA ILE A 239 -3.13 24.98 -5.53
C ILE A 239 -2.89 25.07 -4.03
N ALA A 240 -3.57 26.03 -3.40
CA ALA A 240 -3.57 26.25 -1.97
C ALA A 240 -4.93 26.82 -1.57
N GLY A 241 -5.42 26.50 -0.38
CA GLY A 241 -6.67 27.00 0.14
C GLY A 241 -7.63 25.92 0.64
N THR A 242 -8.87 26.32 0.90
CA THR A 242 -9.88 25.44 1.48
C THR A 242 -10.92 25.07 0.44
N TYR A 243 -11.00 23.79 0.11
CA TYR A 243 -12.10 23.21 -0.64
C TYR A 243 -13.40 23.29 0.16
N THR A 244 -14.49 23.55 -0.55
CA THR A 244 -15.86 23.44 -0.03
C THR A 244 -16.68 22.53 -0.92
N PHE A 245 -17.76 21.96 -0.38
CA PHE A 245 -18.72 21.27 -1.22
C PHE A 245 -19.54 22.27 -2.04
N SER A 246 -19.84 21.89 -3.28
CA SER A 246 -20.97 22.52 -3.97
C SER A 246 -22.27 22.23 -3.20
N PRO A 247 -23.30 23.08 -3.31
CA PRO A 247 -24.55 22.90 -2.59
C PRO A 247 -25.18 21.51 -2.79
N GLU A 248 -25.19 21.01 -4.03
CA GLU A 248 -25.68 19.67 -4.37
C GLU A 248 -24.81 18.57 -3.74
N CYS A 249 -23.49 18.68 -3.85
CA CYS A 249 -22.57 17.69 -3.27
C CYS A 249 -22.76 17.57 -1.76
N ARG A 250 -22.98 18.69 -1.06
CA ARG A 250 -23.22 18.69 0.39
C ARG A 250 -24.47 17.91 0.75
N GLN A 251 -25.56 18.10 0.03
CA GLN A 251 -26.82 17.39 0.26
C GLN A 251 -26.63 15.88 0.04
N ARG A 252 -26.11 15.50 -1.13
CA ARG A 252 -25.91 14.08 -1.49
C ARG A 252 -24.91 13.37 -0.58
N TRP A 253 -23.88 14.09 -0.11
CA TRP A 253 -22.95 13.56 0.89
C TRP A 253 -23.63 13.23 2.22
N ILE A 254 -24.52 14.11 2.71
CA ILE A 254 -25.25 13.88 3.96
C ILE A 254 -26.18 12.66 3.81
N GLU A 255 -26.91 12.58 2.70
CA GLU A 255 -27.78 11.43 2.38
C GLU A 255 -26.95 10.13 2.34
N TRP A 256 -25.90 10.10 1.52
CA TRP A 256 -25.03 8.92 1.39
C TRP A 256 -24.39 8.51 2.71
N TYR A 257 -23.91 9.46 3.52
CA TYR A 257 -23.24 9.15 4.78
C TYR A 257 -24.21 8.58 5.83
N ASN A 258 -25.45 9.07 5.88
CA ASN A 258 -26.46 8.55 6.80
C ASN A 258 -26.97 7.17 6.38
N ASP A 259 -27.00 6.91 5.06
CA ASP A 259 -27.41 5.63 4.48
C ASP A 259 -26.25 4.63 4.36
N TYR A 260 -25.02 5.02 4.72
CA TYR A 260 -23.83 4.18 4.58
C TYR A 260 -23.89 2.98 5.54
N ASP A 261 -24.49 1.90 5.04
CA ASP A 261 -24.59 0.63 5.73
C ASP A 261 -23.26 -0.13 5.66
N ARG A 262 -22.62 -0.25 6.82
CA ARG A 262 -21.34 -0.94 7.00
C ARG A 262 -21.46 -2.45 6.88
N THR A 263 -22.66 -3.01 6.76
CA THR A 263 -22.88 -4.45 6.58
C THR A 263 -23.01 -4.86 5.12
N ALA A 264 -23.31 -3.92 4.23
CA ALA A 264 -23.39 -4.14 2.78
C ALA A 264 -22.00 -4.03 2.11
N GLN A 265 -21.03 -4.78 2.60
CA GLN A 265 -19.62 -4.73 2.16
C GLN A 265 -19.37 -5.60 0.92
N LEU A 266 -18.56 -5.10 -0.02
CA LEU A 266 -18.06 -5.90 -1.15
C LEU A 266 -17.11 -7.02 -0.72
N CYS A 267 -16.38 -6.83 0.38
CA CYS A 267 -15.45 -7.77 0.96
C CYS A 267 -15.78 -7.99 2.45
N PRO A 268 -16.72 -8.90 2.79
CA PRO A 268 -17.29 -9.03 4.13
C PRO A 268 -16.38 -9.74 5.15
N ASP A 269 -15.07 -9.79 4.90
CA ASP A 269 -14.11 -10.39 5.83
C ASP A 269 -13.87 -9.41 7.00
N PRO A 270 -14.08 -9.83 8.28
CA PRO A 270 -13.92 -8.96 9.45
C PRO A 270 -12.55 -8.29 9.58
N VAL A 271 -11.52 -8.84 8.93
CA VAL A 271 -10.21 -8.18 8.82
C VAL A 271 -10.30 -6.79 8.16
N PHE A 272 -11.35 -6.49 7.39
CA PHE A 272 -11.54 -5.19 6.75
C PHE A 272 -12.56 -4.30 7.44
N ASP A 273 -13.09 -4.65 8.62
CA ASP A 273 -14.02 -3.79 9.36
C ASP A 273 -13.43 -2.40 9.58
N GLY A 274 -12.16 -2.33 10.01
CA GLY A 274 -11.46 -1.06 10.18
C GLY A 274 -11.27 -0.26 8.88
N TRP A 275 -11.21 -0.92 7.73
CA TRP A 275 -11.17 -0.26 6.41
C TRP A 275 -12.53 0.38 6.10
N TYR A 276 -13.63 -0.35 6.28
CA TYR A 276 -14.97 0.15 6.00
C TYR A 276 -15.41 1.27 6.92
N GLU A 277 -14.91 1.31 8.16
CA GLU A 277 -15.04 2.47 9.07
C GLU A 277 -14.39 3.75 8.52
N ARG A 278 -13.33 3.61 7.72
CA ARG A 278 -12.55 4.72 7.16
C ARG A 278 -12.89 5.04 5.72
N LYS A 279 -13.65 4.20 5.01
CA LYS A 279 -14.07 4.43 3.63
C LYS A 279 -14.65 5.85 3.42
N PRO A 280 -15.54 6.39 4.30
CA PRO A 280 -16.01 7.77 4.14
C PRO A 280 -14.88 8.81 4.15
N LEU A 281 -13.88 8.65 5.02
CA LEU A 281 -12.72 9.55 5.04
C LEU A 281 -11.94 9.47 3.71
N TYR A 282 -11.70 8.27 3.18
CA TYR A 282 -11.01 8.11 1.90
C TYR A 282 -11.78 8.70 0.72
N LEU A 283 -13.12 8.57 0.69
CA LEU A 283 -13.94 9.22 -0.32
C LEU A 283 -13.69 10.73 -0.35
N LEU A 284 -13.63 11.37 0.80
CA LEU A 284 -13.35 12.81 0.91
C LEU A 284 -11.92 13.16 0.47
N LYS A 285 -10.92 12.36 0.89
CA LYS A 285 -9.52 12.56 0.51
C LYS A 285 -9.33 12.44 -1.01
N LEU A 286 -9.93 11.42 -1.62
CA LEU A 286 -9.88 11.19 -3.06
C LEU A 286 -10.71 12.21 -3.84
N ALA A 287 -11.81 12.71 -3.29
CA ALA A 287 -12.59 13.75 -3.96
C ALA A 287 -11.79 15.06 -4.11
N ILE A 288 -10.94 15.41 -3.13
CA ILE A 288 -9.98 16.52 -3.28
C ILE A 288 -9.02 16.24 -4.45
N VAL A 289 -8.50 15.02 -4.53
CA VAL A 289 -7.57 14.61 -5.60
C VAL A 289 -8.23 14.66 -6.98
N HIS A 290 -9.46 14.15 -7.12
CA HIS A 290 -10.24 14.21 -8.36
C HIS A 290 -10.59 15.64 -8.75
N ALA A 291 -10.97 16.49 -7.79
CA ALA A 291 -11.24 17.91 -8.05
C ALA A 291 -9.98 18.62 -8.57
N ALA A 292 -8.84 18.45 -7.89
CA ALA A 292 -7.57 19.02 -8.30
C ALA A 292 -7.04 18.49 -9.65
N ALA A 293 -7.38 17.24 -10.00
CA ALA A 293 -7.03 16.65 -11.29
C ALA A 293 -7.74 17.35 -12.47
N ARG A 294 -8.94 17.91 -12.23
CA ARG A 294 -9.82 18.48 -13.27
C ARG A 294 -9.80 19.99 -13.35
N SER A 295 -9.68 20.67 -12.22
CA SER A 295 -9.64 22.13 -12.21
C SER A 295 -8.77 22.68 -11.07
N ASN A 296 -8.58 24.01 -11.08
CA ASN A 296 -7.95 24.74 -9.98
C ASN A 296 -8.97 25.27 -8.98
N ASP A 297 -10.25 24.99 -9.20
CA ASP A 297 -11.32 25.51 -8.34
C ASP A 297 -11.32 24.75 -7.02
N LEU A 298 -11.53 25.49 -5.93
CA LEU A 298 -11.58 24.93 -4.58
C LEU A 298 -13.00 24.44 -4.26
N VAL A 299 -13.60 23.67 -5.18
CA VAL A 299 -14.95 23.13 -5.05
C VAL A 299 -14.93 21.63 -5.30
N VAL A 300 -15.53 20.88 -4.37
CA VAL A 300 -15.78 19.45 -4.53
C VAL A 300 -17.23 19.26 -4.94
N ASP A 301 -17.43 18.85 -6.19
CA ASP A 301 -18.70 18.34 -6.70
C ASP A 301 -18.93 16.86 -6.43
N TRP A 302 -20.19 16.45 -6.51
CA TRP A 302 -20.60 15.07 -6.26
C TRP A 302 -19.93 14.07 -7.23
N SER A 303 -19.67 14.50 -8.47
CA SER A 303 -18.98 13.66 -9.46
C SER A 303 -17.56 13.26 -9.06
N HIS A 304 -16.90 14.03 -8.17
CA HIS A 304 -15.60 13.67 -7.58
C HIS A 304 -15.74 12.61 -6.50
N ILE A 305 -16.81 12.65 -5.71
CA ILE A 305 -17.14 11.63 -4.70
C ILE A 305 -17.52 10.32 -5.40
N GLU A 306 -18.31 10.37 -6.48
CA GLU A 306 -18.65 9.18 -7.27
C GLU A 306 -17.42 8.56 -7.94
N ALA A 307 -16.49 9.37 -8.44
CA ALA A 307 -15.21 8.87 -8.97
C ALA A 307 -14.40 8.16 -7.87
N SER A 308 -14.33 8.77 -6.69
CA SER A 308 -13.68 8.18 -5.51
C SER A 308 -14.32 6.85 -5.09
N LEU A 309 -15.65 6.76 -5.14
CA LEU A 309 -16.37 5.54 -4.80
C LEU A 309 -16.03 4.41 -5.78
N ARG A 310 -16.05 4.68 -7.08
CA ARG A 310 -15.65 3.70 -8.11
C ARG A 310 -14.23 3.19 -7.89
N ASP A 311 -13.30 4.08 -7.57
CA ASP A 311 -11.89 3.71 -7.35
C ASP A 311 -11.71 2.81 -6.12
N LEU A 312 -12.41 3.13 -5.02
CA LEU A 312 -12.36 2.31 -3.80
C LEU A 312 -13.06 0.96 -3.99
N GLU A 313 -14.21 0.93 -4.66
CA GLU A 313 -14.91 -0.31 -4.96
C GLU A 313 -14.08 -1.24 -5.85
N GLU A 314 -13.37 -0.71 -6.85
CA GLU A 314 -12.44 -1.49 -7.66
C GLU A 314 -11.38 -2.19 -6.79
N VAL A 315 -10.80 -1.46 -5.81
CA VAL A 315 -9.85 -2.05 -4.84
C VAL A 315 -10.51 -3.12 -3.99
N GLU A 316 -11.70 -2.83 -3.45
CA GLU A 316 -12.42 -3.72 -2.53
C GLU A 316 -12.74 -5.09 -3.15
N THR A 317 -12.98 -5.16 -4.46
CA THR A 317 -13.27 -6.44 -5.15
C THR A 317 -12.14 -7.47 -5.01
N GLN A 318 -10.89 -7.02 -4.91
CA GLN A 318 -9.71 -7.89 -4.88
C GLN A 318 -8.95 -7.83 -3.55
N MET A 319 -9.38 -6.98 -2.61
CA MET A 319 -8.67 -6.68 -1.37
C MET A 319 -8.48 -7.92 -0.48
N HIS A 320 -9.43 -8.87 -0.49
CA HIS A 320 -9.33 -10.15 0.20
C HIS A 320 -8.07 -10.96 -0.15
N ASN A 321 -7.43 -10.71 -1.30
CA ASN A 321 -6.20 -11.38 -1.69
C ASN A 321 -4.96 -10.92 -0.92
N VAL A 322 -4.97 -9.68 -0.42
CA VAL A 322 -3.81 -9.02 0.19
C VAL A 322 -3.31 -9.80 1.40
N PHE A 323 -4.23 -10.23 2.27
CA PHE A 323 -3.90 -10.91 3.51
C PHE A 323 -3.96 -12.43 3.44
N LYS A 324 -4.16 -13.04 2.25
CA LYS A 324 -4.22 -14.51 2.09
C LYS A 324 -2.96 -15.23 2.56
N ALA A 325 -1.80 -14.57 2.50
CA ALA A 325 -0.54 -15.12 2.97
C ALA A 325 -0.38 -15.02 4.49
N VAL A 326 -1.12 -14.10 5.13
CA VAL A 326 -1.06 -13.89 6.57
C VAL A 326 -1.87 -14.96 7.29
N GLY A 327 -1.32 -15.52 8.38
CA GLY A 327 -1.95 -16.59 9.12
C GLY A 327 -1.79 -17.97 8.47
N ARG A 328 -1.16 -18.05 7.29
CA ARG A 328 -0.68 -19.34 6.77
C ARG A 328 0.36 -19.90 7.73
N SER A 329 0.25 -21.21 7.97
CA SER A 329 1.25 -21.91 8.77
C SER A 329 2.64 -21.75 8.14
N LEU A 330 3.64 -21.37 8.94
CA LEU A 330 5.02 -21.24 8.50
C LEU A 330 5.60 -22.54 7.95
N VAL A 331 4.98 -23.68 8.28
CA VAL A 331 5.37 -25.00 7.77
C VAL A 331 4.60 -25.42 6.52
N ALA A 332 3.65 -24.64 6.00
CA ALA A 332 2.80 -25.07 4.87
C ALA A 332 3.61 -25.32 3.58
N ALA A 333 4.61 -24.49 3.28
CA ALA A 333 5.49 -24.69 2.13
C ALA A 333 6.37 -25.94 2.32
N ASP A 334 6.89 -26.13 3.53
CA ASP A 334 7.72 -27.29 3.89
C ASP A 334 6.92 -28.60 3.88
N VAL A 335 5.67 -28.56 4.34
CA VAL A 335 4.70 -29.67 4.27
C VAL A 335 4.51 -30.11 2.82
N ASN A 336 4.28 -29.17 1.90
CA ASN A 336 4.15 -29.48 0.47
C ASN A 336 5.45 -30.07 -0.10
N LEU A 337 6.61 -29.50 0.24
CA LEU A 337 7.93 -30.01 -0.18
C LEU A 337 8.15 -31.45 0.28
N VAL A 338 7.91 -31.74 1.57
CA VAL A 338 8.05 -33.07 2.15
C VAL A 338 7.11 -34.07 1.49
N VAL A 339 5.83 -33.70 1.31
CA VAL A 339 4.83 -34.56 0.65
C VAL A 339 5.25 -34.88 -0.78
N GLU A 340 5.74 -33.90 -1.53
CA GLU A 340 6.16 -34.10 -2.92
C GLU A 340 7.40 -35.01 -3.02
N ILE A 341 8.39 -34.85 -2.13
CA ILE A 341 9.55 -35.75 -2.06
C ILE A 341 9.12 -37.18 -1.75
N VAL A 342 8.27 -37.39 -0.74
CA VAL A 342 7.79 -38.73 -0.35
C VAL A 342 6.96 -39.33 -1.47
N LYS A 343 6.13 -38.54 -2.15
CA LYS A 343 5.33 -38.97 -3.30
C LYS A 343 6.20 -39.44 -4.48
N GLN A 344 7.25 -38.69 -4.81
CA GLN A 344 8.19 -39.05 -5.88
C GLN A 344 9.00 -40.30 -5.57
N ARG A 345 9.47 -40.43 -4.31
CA ARG A 345 10.29 -41.56 -3.87
C ARG A 345 9.48 -42.81 -3.52
N LYS A 346 8.17 -42.65 -3.26
CA LYS A 346 7.21 -43.64 -2.76
C LYS A 346 7.53 -44.18 -1.36
N TRP A 347 8.79 -44.52 -1.11
CA TRP A 347 9.37 -44.97 0.14
C TRP A 347 10.67 -44.22 0.40
N ILE A 348 10.80 -43.61 1.57
CA ILE A 348 12.03 -42.91 1.96
C ILE A 348 12.27 -43.07 3.47
N THR A 349 13.53 -43.22 3.87
CA THR A 349 13.89 -43.23 5.30
C THR A 349 13.87 -41.82 5.86
N GLU A 350 13.62 -41.67 7.16
CA GLU A 350 13.71 -40.37 7.85
C GLU A 350 15.08 -39.71 7.65
N ARG A 351 16.14 -40.51 7.73
CA ARG A 351 17.52 -40.04 7.54
C ARG A 351 17.75 -39.49 6.13
N GLU A 352 17.23 -40.16 5.11
CA GLU A 352 17.37 -39.71 3.72
C GLU A 352 16.50 -38.48 3.45
N LEU A 353 15.27 -38.45 3.97
CA LEU A 353 14.38 -37.29 3.86
C LEU A 353 15.01 -36.06 4.50
N MET A 354 15.53 -36.19 5.73
CA MET A 354 16.28 -35.13 6.41
C MET A 354 17.49 -34.66 5.60
N ARG A 355 18.22 -35.57 4.94
CA ARG A 355 19.34 -35.21 4.07
C ARG A 355 18.92 -34.45 2.81
N LEU A 356 17.67 -34.53 2.38
CA LEU A 356 17.16 -33.76 1.24
C LEU A 356 16.67 -32.37 1.64
N VAL A 357 16.11 -32.23 2.84
CA VAL A 357 15.47 -30.98 3.30
C VAL A 357 16.29 -30.17 4.30
N TRP A 358 17.48 -30.64 4.71
CA TRP A 358 18.29 -30.01 5.77
C TRP A 358 18.63 -28.52 5.55
N ARG A 359 18.61 -28.04 4.30
CA ARG A 359 18.87 -26.63 3.99
C ARG A 359 17.72 -25.71 4.41
N ASP A 360 16.49 -26.23 4.38
CA ASP A 360 15.26 -25.46 4.53
C ASP A 360 14.52 -25.79 5.85
N ILE A 361 14.81 -26.97 6.43
CA ILE A 361 14.10 -27.52 7.60
C ILE A 361 15.10 -28.01 8.65
N ASP A 362 15.16 -27.32 9.81
CA ASP A 362 15.88 -27.79 11.00
C ASP A 362 15.11 -28.90 11.73
N SER A 363 15.73 -29.55 12.72
CA SER A 363 15.12 -30.68 13.44
C SER A 363 13.78 -30.35 14.11
N LYS A 364 13.64 -29.17 14.74
CA LYS A 364 12.39 -28.78 15.42
C LYS A 364 11.29 -28.48 14.40
N LYS A 365 11.66 -27.82 13.31
CA LYS A 365 10.77 -27.54 12.19
C LYS A 365 10.34 -28.84 11.51
N PHE A 366 11.24 -29.81 11.38
CA PHE A 366 10.97 -31.11 10.78
C PHE A 366 9.92 -31.89 11.58
N ASP A 367 10.06 -31.95 12.91
CA ASP A 367 9.07 -32.63 13.75
C ASP A 367 7.67 -32.01 13.59
N ASN A 368 7.58 -30.69 13.53
CA ASN A 368 6.32 -29.98 13.34
C ASN A 368 5.72 -30.22 11.93
N VAL A 369 6.56 -30.19 10.89
CA VAL A 369 6.16 -30.52 9.51
C VAL A 369 5.64 -31.95 9.44
N MET A 370 6.39 -32.91 9.99
CA MET A 370 6.03 -34.33 9.96
C MET A 370 4.76 -34.63 10.75
N ASP A 371 4.58 -34.05 11.94
CA ASP A 371 3.33 -34.20 12.71
C ASP A 371 2.13 -33.70 11.89
N THR A 372 2.28 -32.57 11.20
CA THR A 372 1.25 -32.02 10.32
C THR A 372 0.94 -32.97 9.16
N VAL A 373 1.95 -33.46 8.44
CA VAL A 373 1.79 -34.36 7.28
C VAL A 373 1.15 -35.69 7.69
N LEU A 374 1.57 -36.26 8.83
CA LEU A 374 1.06 -37.53 9.36
C LEU A 374 -0.40 -37.39 9.79
N ARG A 375 -0.78 -36.30 10.47
CA ARG A 375 -2.17 -36.04 10.87
C ARG A 375 -3.10 -35.81 9.67
N GLN A 376 -2.60 -35.18 8.61
CA GLN A 376 -3.34 -35.04 7.35
C GLN A 376 -3.44 -36.35 6.55
N ARG A 377 -2.77 -37.42 6.99
CA ARG A 377 -2.74 -38.74 6.34
C ARG A 377 -2.17 -38.72 4.91
N LEU A 378 -1.41 -37.68 4.56
CA LEU A 378 -0.74 -37.58 3.26
C LEU A 378 0.47 -38.52 3.16
N VAL A 379 1.10 -38.81 4.30
CA VAL A 379 2.21 -39.75 4.45
C VAL A 379 1.92 -40.67 5.63
N LYS A 380 2.40 -41.91 5.57
CA LYS A 380 2.34 -42.89 6.65
C LYS A 380 3.75 -43.16 7.16
N ARG A 381 3.89 -43.20 8.48
CA ARG A 381 5.11 -43.64 9.16
C ARG A 381 5.04 -45.16 9.34
N VAL A 382 6.06 -45.88 8.86
CA VAL A 382 6.18 -47.34 9.00
C VAL A 382 7.58 -47.71 9.53
N TYR A 383 7.69 -48.88 10.14
CA TYR A 383 8.93 -49.37 10.77
C TYR A 383 9.53 -50.58 10.04
N ASN A 384 8.82 -51.07 9.01
CA ASN A 384 9.30 -52.12 8.12
C ASN A 384 9.79 -51.47 6.84
N GLY A 385 10.89 -51.96 6.28
CA GLY A 385 11.36 -51.52 4.98
C GLY A 385 10.45 -51.99 3.83
N PRO A 386 10.76 -51.60 2.58
CA PRO A 386 9.99 -51.99 1.39
C PRO A 386 9.79 -53.51 1.26
N ASP A 387 10.76 -54.28 1.75
CA ASP A 387 10.77 -55.76 1.72
C ASP A 387 10.00 -56.40 2.89
N GLY A 388 9.29 -55.61 3.70
CA GLY A 388 8.48 -56.09 4.83
C GLY A 388 9.27 -56.50 6.07
N LYS A 389 10.60 -56.39 6.05
CA LYS A 389 11.48 -56.72 7.19
C LYS A 389 11.68 -55.51 8.11
N PRO A 390 11.75 -55.70 9.43
CA PRO A 390 12.13 -54.64 10.36
C PRO A 390 13.59 -54.25 10.13
N THR A 391 13.82 -52.98 9.79
CA THR A 391 15.16 -52.46 9.45
C THR A 391 15.77 -51.62 10.59
N GLY A 392 15.01 -51.34 11.66
CA GLY A 392 15.43 -50.42 12.73
C GLY A 392 15.28 -48.94 12.37
N ASP A 393 15.14 -48.62 11.08
CA ASP A 393 14.90 -47.27 10.56
C ASP A 393 13.41 -46.88 10.52
N ILE A 394 13.16 -45.58 10.63
CA ILE A 394 11.84 -44.97 10.40
C ILE A 394 11.67 -44.72 8.90
N TRP A 395 10.58 -45.23 8.33
CA TRP A 395 10.22 -45.07 6.93
C TRP A 395 8.97 -44.21 6.78
N TYR A 396 8.95 -43.44 5.69
CA TYR A 396 7.83 -42.62 5.26
C TYR A 396 7.35 -43.09 3.89
N VAL A 397 6.05 -43.35 3.81
CA VAL A 397 5.39 -43.89 2.62
C VAL A 397 4.23 -42.98 2.23
N TYR A 398 4.10 -42.68 0.94
CA TYR A 398 2.99 -41.85 0.46
C TYR A 398 1.64 -42.53 0.75
N GLY A 399 0.70 -41.79 1.35
CA GLY A 399 -0.57 -42.30 1.86
C GLY A 399 -1.76 -42.17 0.92
N GLY A 400 -1.56 -41.55 -0.27
CA GLY A 400 -2.60 -41.27 -1.27
C GLY A 400 -2.69 -42.28 -2.39
#